data_AF-A0A6J5BT27-F1
#
_entry.id   AF-A0A6J5BT27-F1
#
_cell.length_a   1.000
_cell.length_b   1.000
_cell.length_c   1.000
_cell.angle_alpha   90.00
_cell.angle_beta   90.00
_cell.angle_gamma   90.00
#
_symmetry.space_group_name_H-M   'P 1'
#
loop_
_entity.id
_entity.type
_entity.pdbx_description
1 polymer ?
#
loop_
_entity_poly.entity_id
_entity_poly.type
_entity_poly.pdbx_seq_one_letter_code
_entity_poly.pdbx_strand_id
1 'polypeptide(L)'
;MLRYVENGTWPISNNPCENAIRPFVVGRRSWLFSDTVAGANASANLYSLIETCKAGGVDPYRYLHWLFQRLPVAKTVDDYDALLPWKMPAGLR
;
A
#
# COMPACT_ATOMS: atom_id res chain seq x y z
N MET A 1 7.88 10.16 -19.12
CA MET A 1 8.32 11.48 -18.63
C MET A 1 8.01 12.54 -19.69
N LEU A 2 6.74 12.88 -19.89
CA LEU A 2 6.29 13.81 -20.96
C LEU A 2 5.29 14.88 -20.47
N ARG A 3 4.67 14.69 -19.30
CA ARG A 3 3.60 15.57 -18.81
C ARG A 3 4.04 16.65 -17.80
N TYR A 4 5.33 16.75 -17.48
CA TYR A 4 5.87 17.80 -16.59
C TYR A 4 5.59 19.21 -17.13
N VAL A 5 5.62 19.38 -18.45
CA VAL A 5 5.35 20.65 -19.13
C VAL A 5 3.87 21.07 -19.01
N GLU A 6 2.98 20.14 -18.67
CA GLU A 6 1.55 20.39 -18.54
C GLU A 6 1.18 20.99 -17.16
N ASN A 7 2.02 20.82 -16.14
CA ASN A 7 1.72 21.32 -14.79
C ASN A 7 3.00 21.64 -13.99
N GLY A 8 3.20 22.93 -13.70
CA GLY A 8 4.36 23.43 -12.94
C GLY A 8 4.39 23.04 -11.45
N THR A 9 3.33 22.43 -10.93
CA THR A 9 3.31 21.89 -9.56
C THR A 9 3.93 20.50 -9.47
N TRP A 10 4.20 19.84 -10.59
CA TRP A 10 4.74 18.49 -10.61
C TRP A 10 6.26 18.53 -10.46
N PRO A 11 6.86 17.66 -9.64
CA PRO A 11 8.30 17.63 -9.46
C PRO A 11 9.01 17.25 -10.77
N ILE A 12 10.13 17.91 -11.05
CA ILE A 12 10.97 17.65 -12.23
C ILE A 12 11.55 16.22 -12.24
N SER A 13 11.70 15.62 -11.06
CA SER A 13 12.20 14.26 -10.89
C SER A 13 11.13 13.36 -10.27
N ASN A 14 11.10 12.11 -10.71
CA ASN A 14 10.26 11.05 -10.13
C ASN A 14 10.94 10.38 -8.92
N ASN A 15 12.06 10.93 -8.44
CA ASN A 15 12.91 10.33 -7.41
C ASN A 15 12.13 9.91 -6.14
N PRO A 16 11.10 10.65 -5.66
CA PRO A 16 10.26 10.18 -4.56
C PRO A 16 9.50 8.89 -4.89
N CYS A 17 8.92 8.80 -6.09
CA CYS A 17 8.22 7.60 -6.55
C CYS A 17 9.18 6.42 -6.73
N GLU A 18 10.36 6.67 -7.29
CA GLU A 18 11.39 5.63 -7.46
C GLU A 18 11.90 5.10 -6.11
N ASN A 19 12.10 5.99 -5.13
CA ASN A 19 12.49 5.59 -3.79
C ASN A 19 11.38 4.81 -3.06
N ALA A 20 10.11 5.14 -3.29
CA ALA A 20 8.98 4.40 -2.74
C ALA A 20 8.86 2.98 -3.33
N ILE A 21 9.14 2.79 -4.62
CA ILE A 21 9.05 1.47 -5.27
C ILE A 21 10.33 0.62 -5.09
N ARG A 22 11.48 1.24 -4.79
CA ARG A 22 12.77 0.54 -4.66
C ARG A 22 12.75 -0.62 -3.63
N PRO A 23 12.18 -0.49 -2.42
CA PRO A 23 12.06 -1.61 -1.47
C PRO A 23 11.29 -2.81 -2.03
N PHE A 24 10.20 -2.56 -2.78
CA PHE A 24 9.44 -3.60 -3.45
C PHE A 24 10.27 -4.31 -4.52
N VAL A 25 10.98 -3.53 -5.36
CA VAL A 25 11.82 -4.07 -6.45
C VAL A 25 12.97 -4.93 -5.93
N VAL A 26 13.53 -4.58 -4.77
CA VAL A 26 14.58 -5.37 -4.10
C VAL A 26 13.96 -6.61 -3.43
N GLY A 27 12.83 -6.45 -2.73
CA GLY A 27 12.17 -7.51 -1.96
C GLY A 27 11.58 -8.62 -2.82
N ARG A 28 11.02 -8.32 -4.00
CA ARG A 28 10.39 -9.32 -4.89
C ARG A 28 11.34 -10.44 -5.33
N ARG A 29 12.66 -10.22 -5.32
CA ARG A 29 13.65 -11.27 -5.63
C ARG A 29 13.71 -12.35 -4.54
N SER A 30 13.25 -12.04 -3.33
CA SER A 30 13.23 -12.94 -2.16
C SER A 30 11.82 -13.46 -1.85
N TRP A 31 10.80 -13.11 -2.63
CA TRP A 31 9.43 -13.56 -2.40
C TRP A 31 9.10 -14.75 -3.30
N LEU A 32 8.77 -15.89 -2.66
CA LEU A 32 8.58 -17.19 -3.31
C LEU A 32 7.47 -17.25 -4.37
N PHE A 33 6.60 -16.24 -4.47
CA PHE A 33 5.42 -16.25 -5.34
C PHE A 33 5.28 -15.03 -6.26
N SER A 34 6.25 -14.12 -6.31
CA SER A 34 6.16 -12.90 -7.12
C SER A 34 6.37 -13.09 -8.63
N ASP A 35 6.62 -14.31 -9.08
CA ASP A 35 6.87 -14.65 -10.49
C ASP A 35 5.59 -14.97 -11.27
N THR A 36 4.48 -15.23 -10.58
CA THR A 36 3.17 -15.45 -11.21
C THR A 36 2.39 -14.14 -11.31
N VAL A 37 1.53 -13.98 -12.33
CA VAL A 37 0.64 -12.80 -12.46
C VAL A 37 -0.22 -12.61 -11.20
N ALA A 38 -0.74 -13.70 -10.64
CA ALA A 38 -1.53 -13.68 -9.42
C ALA A 38 -0.71 -13.20 -8.22
N GLY A 39 0.51 -13.71 -8.05
CA GLY A 39 1.38 -13.30 -6.96
C GLY A 39 1.95 -11.89 -7.13
N ALA A 40 2.20 -11.43 -8.35
CA ALA A 40 2.56 -10.04 -8.64
C ALA A 40 1.43 -9.08 -8.25
N ASN A 41 0.18 -9.40 -8.64
CA ASN A 41 -0.99 -8.61 -8.25
C ASN A 41 -1.22 -8.60 -6.73
N ALA A 42 -1.13 -9.75 -6.08
CA ALA A 42 -1.27 -9.83 -4.61
C ALA A 42 -0.18 -9.02 -3.90
N SER A 43 1.07 -9.13 -4.36
CA SER A 43 2.20 -8.37 -3.81
C SER A 43 2.03 -6.86 -4.01
N ALA A 44 1.56 -6.43 -5.19
CA ALA A 44 1.30 -5.02 -5.49
C ALA A 44 0.18 -4.45 -4.61
N ASN A 45 -0.90 -5.19 -4.40
CA ASN A 45 -1.99 -4.79 -3.52
C ASN A 45 -1.51 -4.63 -2.07
N LEU A 46 -0.77 -5.62 -1.55
CA LEU A 46 -0.23 -5.58 -0.20
C LEU A 46 0.71 -4.38 0.00
N TYR A 47 1.63 -4.15 -0.94
CA TYR A 47 2.55 -3.02 -0.85
C TYR A 47 1.83 -1.68 -0.95
N SER A 48 0.83 -1.57 -1.82
CA SER A 48 0.00 -0.35 -1.92
C SER A 48 -0.67 -0.02 -0.58
N LEU A 49 -1.18 -1.02 0.15
CA LEU A 49 -1.72 -0.83 1.50
C LEU A 49 -0.65 -0.38 2.50
N ILE A 50 0.53 -1.00 2.49
CA ILE A 50 1.64 -0.63 3.38
C ILE A 50 2.10 0.82 3.13
N GLU A 51 2.28 1.21 1.87
CA GLU A 51 2.68 2.58 1.52
C GLU A 51 1.59 3.59 1.89
N THR A 52 0.31 3.21 1.75
CA THR A 52 -0.81 4.04 2.22
C THR A 52 -0.78 4.23 3.74
N CYS A 53 -0.46 3.18 4.51
CA CYS A 53 -0.30 3.28 5.96
C CYS A 53 0.83 4.23 6.34
N LYS A 54 2.00 4.10 5.69
CA LYS A 54 3.15 4.99 5.89
C LYS A 54 2.81 6.45 5.58
N ALA A 55 2.12 6.69 4.47
CA ALA A 55 1.67 8.04 4.09
C ALA A 55 0.68 8.63 5.09
N GLY A 56 -0.15 7.80 5.72
CA GLY A 56 -1.09 8.18 6.76
C GLY A 56 -0.52 8.21 8.19
N GLY A 57 0.77 7.90 8.38
CA GLY A 57 1.40 7.83 9.71
C GLY A 57 0.89 6.68 10.59
N VAL A 58 0.34 5.62 9.99
CA VAL A 58 -0.15 4.42 10.67
C VAL A 58 0.92 3.32 10.58
N ASP A 59 1.18 2.62 11.69
CA ASP A 59 2.10 1.49 11.67
C ASP A 59 1.56 0.36 10.77
N PRO A 60 2.27 -0.02 9.68
CA PRO A 60 1.76 -1.01 8.73
C PRO A 60 1.53 -2.39 9.35
N TYR A 61 2.33 -2.78 10.34
CA TYR A 61 2.20 -4.08 10.98
C TYR A 61 0.94 -4.16 11.84
N ARG A 62 0.69 -3.14 12.67
CA ARG A 62 -0.54 -3.02 13.47
C ARG A 62 -1.78 -2.98 12.59
N TYR A 63 -1.73 -2.22 11.49
CA TYR A 63 -2.82 -2.18 10.52
C TYR A 63 -3.10 -3.54 9.89
N LEU A 64 -2.08 -4.25 9.40
CA LEU A 64 -2.27 -5.57 8.78
C LEU A 64 -2.81 -6.60 9.77
N HIS A 65 -2.31 -6.60 11.01
CA HIS A 65 -2.83 -7.49 12.06
C HIS A 65 -4.31 -7.19 12.34
N TRP A 66 -4.67 -5.92 12.47
CA TRP A 66 -6.04 -5.48 12.69
C TRP A 66 -6.97 -5.80 11.50
N LEU A 67 -6.46 -5.63 10.27
CA LEU A 67 -7.16 -5.92 9.01
C LEU A 67 -7.45 -7.42 8.91
N PHE A 68 -6.45 -8.29 9.07
CA PHE A 68 -6.64 -9.73 8.93
C PHE A 68 -7.56 -10.34 9.99
N GLN A 69 -7.68 -9.72 11.17
CA GLN A 69 -8.66 -10.14 12.18
C GLN A 69 -10.11 -9.83 11.79
N ARG A 70 -10.33 -8.73 11.04
CA ARG A 70 -11.68 -8.23 10.73
C ARG A 70 -12.15 -8.55 9.32
N LEU A 71 -11.21 -8.75 8.39
CA LEU A 71 -11.48 -9.07 6.99
C LEU A 71 -12.42 -10.28 6.81
N PRO A 72 -12.31 -11.38 7.58
CA PRO A 72 -13.22 -12.53 7.45
C PRO A 72 -14.67 -12.23 7.87
N VAL A 73 -14.88 -11.17 8.66
CA VAL A 73 -16.18 -10.78 9.20
C VAL A 73 -16.89 -9.77 8.28
N ALA A 74 -16.14 -9.05 7.44
CA ALA A 74 -16.67 -8.07 6.50
C ALA A 74 -17.49 -8.74 5.38
N LYS A 75 -18.72 -8.26 5.15
CA LYS A 75 -19.62 -8.80 4.12
C LYS A 75 -20.14 -7.74 3.17
N THR A 76 -20.26 -6.51 3.64
CA THR A 76 -20.80 -5.38 2.89
C THR A 76 -19.71 -4.43 2.45
N VAL A 77 -19.98 -3.58 1.44
CA VAL A 77 -19.04 -2.56 0.97
C VAL A 77 -18.64 -1.59 2.10
N ASP A 78 -19.60 -1.27 2.98
CA ASP A 78 -19.36 -0.38 4.13
C ASP A 78 -18.39 -1.00 5.14
N ASP A 79 -18.49 -2.33 5.36
CA ASP A 79 -17.55 -3.05 6.22
C ASP A 79 -16.11 -2.96 5.69
N TYR A 80 -15.92 -3.02 4.37
CA TYR A 80 -14.59 -2.88 3.76
C TYR A 80 -14.08 -1.44 3.82
N ASP A 81 -14.95 -0.43 3.69
CA ASP A 81 -14.57 0.98 3.85
C ASP A 81 -14.11 1.27 5.29
N ALA A 82 -14.79 0.68 6.26
CA ALA A 82 -14.40 0.76 7.67
C ALA A 82 -13.02 0.15 7.95
N LEU A 83 -12.50 -0.72 7.07
CA LEU A 83 -11.19 -1.36 7.16
C LEU A 83 -10.05 -0.54 6.54
N LEU A 84 -10.30 0.67 6.05
CA LEU A 84 -9.24 1.50 5.46
C LEU A 84 -8.24 2.02 6.52
N PRO A 85 -6.97 2.26 6.15
CA PRO A 85 -5.91 2.61 7.10
C PRO A 85 -6.22 3.83 7.98
N TRP A 86 -6.87 4.84 7.42
CA TRP A 86 -7.25 6.07 8.13
C TRP A 86 -8.54 5.94 8.96
N LYS A 87 -9.25 4.81 8.88
CA LYS A 87 -10.40 4.50 9.75
C LYS A 87 -10.00 3.65 10.95
N MET A 88 -8.77 3.15 10.97
CA MET A 88 -8.24 2.37 12.08
C MET A 88 -8.33 3.16 13.40
N PRO A 89 -8.89 2.58 14.48
CA PRO A 89 -9.09 3.26 15.75
C PRO A 89 -7.77 3.71 16.38
N ALA A 90 -7.76 4.93 16.94
CA ALA A 90 -6.55 5.58 17.43
C ALA A 90 -5.80 4.79 18.52
N GLY A 91 -6.51 4.01 19.34
CA GLY A 91 -5.89 3.15 20.38
C GLY A 91 -5.13 1.94 19.83
N LEU A 92 -5.26 1.63 18.53
CA LEU A 92 -4.58 0.53 17.86
C LEU A 92 -3.55 1.01 16.82
N ARG A 93 -3.49 2.31 16.52
CA ARG A 93 -2.55 2.89 15.54
C ARG A 93 -1.10 2.78 15.97
#